data_AF-A0A6B0SYB4-F1
#
_entry.id   AF-A0A6B0SYB4-F1
#
_cell.length_a   1.000
_cell.length_b   1.000
_cell.length_c   1.000
_cell.angle_alpha   90.00
_cell.angle_beta   90.00
_cell.angle_gamma   90.00
#
_symmetry.space_group_name_H-M   'P 1'
#
loop_
_entity.id
_entity.type
_entity.pdbx_description
1 polymer ?
#
loop_
_entity_poly.entity_id
_entity_poly.type
_entity_poly.pdbx_seq_one_letter_code
_entity_poly.pdbx_strand_id
1 'polypeptide(L)'
;MQSLETELERARDLDVAELADAVEAIGFECTRCGACCKSEADDPHTATVFPDEVRRLQEAAVAGASDDGAGSDGDDTDGEARDDGDIDGDDGDARDWRDVARPMPYGLTEGDDGPEGETFEWALQTDSCGDCVFYEEREASEASPGDDEAVGAGACRVHADRPLICETYPFSVGLGGTSQPMGEVVDTVALGGKREHDGTDDAGGVVRAHECEGLGRDIDRADAESLASALKERAVRELEEAIGVRDAYEPTSPGQGEVVVHDSEGAKRPDGSRVDEEGDR
;
A
#
# COMPACT_ATOMS: atom_id res chain seq x y z
N MET A 1 -18.71 -3.71 -19.93
CA MET A 1 -17.74 -4.02 -18.87
C MET A 1 -17.04 -5.29 -19.29
N GLN A 2 -15.71 -5.26 -19.37
CA GLN A 2 -14.92 -6.42 -19.76
C GLN A 2 -14.73 -7.31 -18.51
N SER A 3 -14.38 -8.57 -18.68
CA SER A 3 -14.11 -9.44 -17.53
C SER A 3 -12.78 -9.07 -16.88
N LEU A 4 -12.65 -9.28 -15.56
CA LEU A 4 -11.38 -9.06 -14.85
C LEU A 4 -10.24 -9.88 -15.47
N GLU A 5 -10.55 -11.07 -15.97
CA GLU A 5 -9.61 -11.96 -16.66
C GLU A 5 -9.09 -11.33 -17.95
N THR A 6 -9.97 -10.70 -18.74
CA THR A 6 -9.55 -9.97 -19.95
C THR A 6 -8.68 -8.76 -19.61
N GLU A 7 -8.98 -8.06 -18.52
CA GLU A 7 -8.15 -6.95 -18.05
C GLU A 7 -6.80 -7.43 -17.54
N LEU A 8 -6.76 -8.58 -16.84
CA LEU A 8 -5.53 -9.20 -16.35
C LEU A 8 -4.62 -9.64 -17.51
N GLU A 9 -5.19 -10.24 -18.55
CA GLU A 9 -4.46 -10.56 -19.78
C GLU A 9 -3.83 -9.30 -20.39
N ARG A 10 -4.56 -8.18 -20.43
CA ARG A 10 -4.03 -6.91 -20.93
C ARG A 10 -2.94 -6.31 -20.04
N ALA A 11 -3.11 -6.38 -18.72
CA ALA A 11 -2.09 -5.91 -17.77
C ALA A 11 -0.78 -6.68 -17.97
N ARG A 12 -0.87 -8.00 -18.17
CA ARG A 12 0.29 -8.86 -18.47
C ARG A 12 0.93 -8.53 -19.82
N ASP A 13 0.15 -8.09 -20.79
CA ASP A 13 0.61 -7.70 -22.13
C ASP A 13 1.16 -6.26 -22.23
N LEU A 14 1.11 -5.45 -21.16
CA LEU A 14 1.69 -4.11 -21.14
C LEU A 14 3.19 -4.14 -21.48
N ASP A 15 3.62 -3.24 -22.37
CA ASP A 15 5.04 -3.08 -22.69
C ASP A 15 5.70 -2.11 -21.70
N VAL A 16 6.70 -2.59 -20.97
CA VAL A 16 7.45 -1.79 -20.00
C VAL A 16 8.15 -0.60 -20.68
N ALA A 17 8.63 -0.76 -21.92
CA ALA A 17 9.27 0.34 -22.64
C ALA A 17 8.26 1.43 -23.02
N GLU A 18 7.03 1.07 -23.43
CA GLU A 18 5.98 2.05 -23.71
C GLU A 18 5.52 2.76 -22.42
N LEU A 19 5.44 2.04 -21.30
CA LEU A 19 5.17 2.62 -19.98
C LEU A 19 6.29 3.59 -19.56
N ALA A 20 7.55 3.23 -19.78
CA ALA A 20 8.69 4.08 -19.48
C ALA A 20 8.70 5.35 -20.34
N ASP A 21 8.41 5.24 -21.64
CA ASP A 21 8.25 6.39 -22.54
C ASP A 21 7.15 7.34 -22.04
N ALA A 22 6.05 6.80 -21.52
CA ALA A 22 4.95 7.60 -20.96
C ALA A 22 5.34 8.29 -19.64
N VAL A 23 6.04 7.59 -18.75
CA VAL A 23 6.57 8.14 -17.49
C VAL A 23 7.59 9.24 -17.77
N GLU A 24 8.52 9.04 -18.72
CA GLU A 24 9.49 10.07 -19.14
C GLU A 24 8.81 11.29 -19.75
N ALA A 25 7.75 11.10 -20.54
CA ALA A 25 7.00 12.19 -21.15
C ALA A 25 6.30 13.08 -20.11
N ILE A 26 5.82 12.49 -19.01
CA ILE A 26 5.22 13.22 -17.89
C ILE A 26 6.30 13.86 -17.01
N GLY A 27 7.41 13.14 -16.77
CA GLY A 27 8.52 13.56 -15.93
C GLY A 27 8.20 13.40 -14.44
N PHE A 28 9.13 12.82 -13.67
CA PHE A 28 8.96 12.61 -12.24
C PHE A 28 10.26 12.36 -11.49
N GLU A 29 10.42 12.97 -10.32
CA GLU A 29 11.46 12.61 -9.35
C GLU A 29 10.85 12.62 -7.95
N CYS A 30 10.89 11.47 -7.25
CA CYS A 30 10.46 11.40 -5.86
C CYS A 30 11.46 12.14 -4.96
N THR A 31 11.01 13.24 -4.36
CA THR A 31 11.83 14.06 -3.44
C THR A 31 11.83 13.54 -2.00
N ARG A 32 11.10 12.45 -1.72
CA ARG A 32 10.87 11.92 -0.37
C ARG A 32 10.34 12.98 0.60
N CYS A 33 9.47 13.86 0.12
CA CYS A 33 8.88 14.93 0.95
C CYS A 33 7.91 14.42 2.02
N GLY A 34 7.37 13.21 1.85
CA GLY A 34 6.41 12.60 2.79
C GLY A 34 4.97 13.11 2.66
N ALA A 35 4.67 14.03 1.74
CA ALA A 35 3.32 14.58 1.57
C ALA A 35 2.26 13.50 1.30
N CYS A 36 2.60 12.48 0.49
CA CYS A 36 1.71 11.34 0.21
C CYS A 36 1.43 10.44 1.42
N CYS A 37 2.18 10.57 2.51
CA CYS A 37 2.00 9.81 3.74
C CYS A 37 1.13 10.54 4.77
N LYS A 38 0.85 11.83 4.56
CA LYS A 38 0.10 12.66 5.50
C LYS A 38 -1.40 12.60 5.21
N SER A 39 -2.20 12.70 6.26
CA SER A 39 -3.65 12.85 6.16
C SER A 39 -4.05 14.31 6.22
N GLU A 40 -5.08 14.67 5.46
CA GLU A 40 -5.75 15.97 5.55
C GLU A 40 -7.19 15.77 6.03
N ALA A 41 -7.83 16.82 6.56
CA ALA A 41 -9.17 16.72 7.16
C ALA A 41 -10.24 16.21 6.19
N ASP A 42 -10.09 16.52 4.90
CA ASP A 42 -11.01 16.13 3.83
C ASP A 42 -10.45 14.98 2.96
N ASP A 43 -9.22 14.52 3.23
CA ASP A 43 -8.54 13.47 2.47
C ASP A 43 -7.73 12.55 3.40
N PRO A 44 -8.38 11.53 4.00
CA PRO A 44 -7.70 10.60 4.88
C PRO A 44 -6.70 9.72 4.10
N HIS A 45 -5.54 9.47 4.69
CA HIS A 45 -4.55 8.58 4.09
C HIS A 45 -5.13 7.17 3.89
N THR A 46 -5.29 6.76 2.63
CA THR A 46 -5.96 5.52 2.21
C THR A 46 -5.16 4.76 1.16
N ALA A 47 -3.91 4.42 1.49
CA ALA A 47 -3.09 3.57 0.63
C ALA A 47 -3.47 2.09 0.80
N THR A 48 -4.06 1.47 -0.24
CA THR A 48 -4.41 0.04 -0.25
C THR A 48 -3.17 -0.84 -0.13
N VAL A 49 -3.25 -1.91 0.65
CA VAL A 49 -2.16 -2.89 0.82
C VAL A 49 -2.71 -4.31 0.69
N PHE A 50 -1.97 -5.20 0.04
CA PHE A 50 -2.37 -6.60 -0.10
C PHE A 50 -1.82 -7.49 1.01
N PRO A 51 -2.43 -8.67 1.28
CA PRO A 51 -2.04 -9.51 2.40
C PRO A 51 -0.57 -9.94 2.43
N ASP A 52 0.04 -10.18 1.27
CA ASP A 52 1.47 -10.50 1.18
C ASP A 52 2.36 -9.26 1.40
N GLU A 53 1.90 -8.08 0.99
CA GLU A 53 2.59 -6.81 1.27
C GLU A 53 2.55 -6.47 2.76
N VAL A 54 1.44 -6.73 3.46
CA VAL A 54 1.36 -6.58 4.92
C VAL A 54 2.42 -7.45 5.60
N ARG A 55 2.51 -8.73 5.23
CA ARG A 55 3.51 -9.64 5.80
C ARG A 55 4.95 -9.20 5.51
N ARG A 56 5.23 -8.72 4.28
CA ARG A 56 6.54 -8.16 3.93
C ARG A 56 6.89 -6.96 4.81
N LEU A 57 5.94 -6.08 5.08
CA LEU A 57 6.14 -4.92 5.93
C LEU A 57 6.32 -5.28 7.42
N GLN A 58 5.63 -6.32 7.90
CA GLN A 58 5.84 -6.86 9.25
C GLN A 58 7.29 -7.33 9.42
N GLU A 59 7.87 -7.97 8.40
CA GLU A 59 9.28 -8.42 8.39
C GLU A 59 10.27 -7.25 8.26
N ALA A 60 10.04 -6.33 7.32
CA ALA A 60 10.93 -5.20 7.06
C ALA A 60 11.09 -4.28 8.27
N ALA A 61 10.01 -4.08 9.02
CA ALA A 61 10.03 -3.21 10.20
C ALA A 61 10.87 -3.77 11.37
N VAL A 62 11.14 -5.07 11.40
CA VAL A 62 12.02 -5.73 12.39
C VAL A 62 13.49 -5.58 12.00
N ALA A 63 13.76 -5.74 10.70
CA ALA A 63 15.11 -5.60 10.16
C ALA A 63 15.67 -4.17 10.35
N GLY A 64 14.82 -3.14 10.22
CA GLY A 64 15.20 -1.75 10.45
C GLY A 64 15.49 -1.39 11.90
N ALA A 65 14.87 -2.08 12.88
CA ALA A 65 15.10 -1.84 14.31
C ALA A 65 16.40 -2.49 14.84
N SER A 66 17.02 -3.36 14.05
CA SER A 66 18.23 -4.12 14.43
C SER A 66 19.54 -3.37 14.13
N ASP A 67 19.49 -2.23 13.43
CA ASP A 67 20.67 -1.45 13.00
C ASP A 67 21.06 -0.32 13.99
N ASP A 68 20.20 0.00 14.96
CA ASP A 68 20.50 0.96 16.02
C ASP A 68 21.28 0.31 17.18
N GLY A 69 22.57 0.06 16.93
CA GLY A 69 23.61 0.18 17.96
C GLY A 69 23.59 -0.87 19.08
N ALA A 70 23.89 -2.12 18.76
CA ALA A 70 24.41 -3.08 19.73
C ALA A 70 25.81 -2.66 20.23
N GLY A 71 25.85 -1.68 21.14
CA GLY A 71 26.94 -1.48 22.07
C GLY A 71 26.90 -2.60 23.12
N SER A 72 27.63 -3.68 22.85
CA SER A 72 27.88 -4.73 23.83
C SER A 72 28.78 -4.17 24.94
N ASP A 73 28.18 -3.80 26.06
CA ASP A 73 28.86 -3.79 27.35
C ASP A 73 28.17 -4.84 28.23
N GLY A 74 28.84 -5.98 28.36
CA GLY A 74 28.44 -7.04 29.26
C GLY A 74 28.60 -6.62 30.71
N ASP A 75 27.60 -6.89 31.53
CA ASP A 75 27.75 -6.99 32.97
C ASP A 75 26.97 -8.22 33.46
N ASP A 76 27.72 -9.21 33.90
CA ASP A 76 27.26 -10.38 34.63
C ASP A 76 26.68 -9.93 35.98
N THR A 77 25.45 -10.31 36.33
CA THR A 77 25.13 -10.74 37.71
C THR A 77 23.85 -11.59 37.79
N ASP A 78 24.07 -12.89 38.03
CA ASP A 78 23.46 -13.72 39.07
C ASP A 78 21.97 -13.58 39.42
N GLY A 79 21.15 -14.39 38.73
CA GLY A 79 20.20 -15.37 39.28
C GLY A 79 19.27 -15.03 40.45
N GLU A 80 17.96 -15.08 40.20
CA GLU A 80 16.99 -15.77 41.08
C GLU A 80 15.73 -16.17 40.29
N ALA A 81 15.34 -17.44 40.42
CA ALA A 81 14.23 -18.07 39.72
C ALA A 81 12.86 -17.74 40.34
N ARG A 82 11.87 -17.42 39.50
CA ARG A 82 10.41 -17.52 39.71
C ARG A 82 9.79 -17.78 38.33
N ASP A 83 9.14 -18.90 38.07
CA ASP A 83 7.83 -19.41 38.53
C ASP A 83 6.94 -19.48 37.28
N ASP A 84 6.62 -20.71 36.87
CA ASP A 84 5.92 -21.07 35.65
C ASP A 84 4.52 -20.41 35.54
N GLY A 85 4.30 -19.70 34.44
CA GLY A 85 3.00 -19.25 33.96
C GLY A 85 3.01 -19.21 32.44
N ASP A 86 2.20 -20.07 31.84
CA ASP A 86 2.11 -20.41 30.42
C ASP A 86 2.18 -19.23 29.42
N ILE A 87 3.21 -19.32 28.57
CA ILE A 87 3.24 -19.22 27.09
C ILE A 87 2.13 -18.36 26.46
N ASP A 88 2.48 -17.12 26.14
CA ASP A 88 2.36 -16.60 24.77
C ASP A 88 3.75 -16.06 24.41
N GLY A 89 4.23 -16.42 23.22
CA GLY A 89 5.60 -16.17 22.80
C GLY A 89 5.99 -14.69 22.91
N ASP A 90 7.07 -14.43 23.63
CA ASP A 90 7.96 -13.31 23.37
C ASP A 90 8.63 -13.58 22.01
N ASP A 91 7.86 -13.44 20.94
CA ASP A 91 8.40 -13.20 19.61
C ASP A 91 8.76 -11.72 19.60
N GLY A 92 10.02 -11.41 19.91
CA GLY A 92 10.65 -10.12 19.60
C GLY A 92 10.79 -9.89 18.08
N ASP A 93 9.87 -10.45 17.29
CA ASP A 93 10.01 -10.85 15.90
C ASP A 93 8.64 -10.63 15.20
N ALA A 94 8.60 -9.71 14.22
CA ALA A 94 7.47 -9.23 13.41
C ALA A 94 6.43 -8.32 14.12
N ARG A 95 6.12 -7.17 13.50
CA ARG A 95 5.03 -6.28 13.96
C ARG A 95 3.67 -6.98 13.88
N ASP A 96 2.72 -6.62 14.75
CA ASP A 96 1.35 -7.15 14.64
C ASP A 96 0.69 -6.65 13.34
N TRP A 97 -0.29 -7.40 12.82
CA TRP A 97 -1.01 -7.00 11.61
C TRP A 97 -1.63 -5.61 11.77
N ARG A 98 -2.18 -5.31 12.96
CA ARG A 98 -2.80 -4.01 13.28
C ARG A 98 -1.79 -2.87 13.36
N ASP A 99 -0.50 -3.17 13.50
CA ASP A 99 0.56 -2.16 13.47
C ASP A 99 0.96 -1.77 12.04
N VAL A 100 0.51 -2.53 11.04
CA VAL A 100 0.87 -2.35 9.62
C VAL A 100 -0.33 -2.00 8.77
N ALA A 101 -1.46 -2.66 9.00
CA ALA A 101 -2.66 -2.54 8.19
C ALA A 101 -3.91 -2.41 9.04
N ARG A 102 -4.95 -1.82 8.45
CA ARG A 102 -6.28 -1.69 9.02
C ARG A 102 -7.35 -2.02 7.97
N PRO A 103 -8.58 -2.36 8.39
CA PRO A 103 -9.71 -2.42 7.47
C PRO A 103 -9.84 -1.12 6.66
N MET A 104 -10.06 -1.25 5.35
CA MET A 104 -10.42 -0.10 4.53
C MET A 104 -11.73 0.53 5.06
N PRO A 105 -11.79 1.86 5.27
CA PRO A 105 -12.98 2.48 5.88
C PRO A 105 -14.23 2.40 5.00
N TYR A 106 -14.08 2.21 3.70
CA TYR A 106 -15.21 2.09 2.77
C TYR A 106 -15.96 0.76 2.98
N GLY A 107 -17.29 0.85 3.09
CA GLY A 107 -18.17 -0.30 3.38
C GLY A 107 -18.51 -0.46 4.86
N LEU A 108 -17.74 0.17 5.75
CA LEU A 108 -17.98 0.15 7.19
C LEU A 108 -18.92 1.29 7.60
N THR A 109 -19.64 1.08 8.70
CA THR A 109 -20.50 2.08 9.34
C THR A 109 -20.02 2.39 10.75
N GLU A 110 -20.22 3.62 11.22
CA GLU A 110 -19.89 4.01 12.59
C GLU A 110 -20.94 3.49 13.57
N GLY A 111 -20.53 2.58 14.46
CA GLY A 111 -21.33 2.01 15.55
C GLY A 111 -20.95 2.58 16.92
N ASP A 112 -21.58 2.08 17.99
CA ASP A 112 -21.38 2.58 19.36
C ASP A 112 -19.96 2.33 19.90
N ASP A 113 -19.31 1.24 19.47
CA ASP A 113 -17.99 0.80 19.92
C ASP A 113 -16.89 0.99 18.85
N GLY A 114 -17.19 1.67 17.74
CA GLY A 114 -16.27 1.89 16.62
C GLY A 114 -16.86 1.47 15.26
N PRO A 115 -16.03 1.34 14.22
CA PRO A 115 -16.50 0.88 12.92
C PRO A 115 -17.01 -0.57 12.99
N GLU A 116 -18.10 -0.85 12.29
CA GLU A 116 -18.71 -2.18 12.17
C GLU A 116 -19.13 -2.47 10.73
N GLY A 117 -19.19 -3.75 10.34
CA GLY A 117 -19.64 -4.21 9.02
C GLY A 117 -18.58 -4.95 8.22
N GLU A 118 -18.71 -4.90 6.89
CA GLU A 118 -17.84 -5.62 5.95
C GLU A 118 -17.10 -4.64 5.02
N THR A 119 -15.83 -4.93 4.74
CA THR A 119 -15.04 -4.26 3.72
C THR A 119 -14.26 -5.27 2.89
N PHE A 120 -13.67 -4.83 1.77
CA PHE A 120 -13.08 -5.71 0.75
C PHE A 120 -11.57 -5.50 0.54
N GLU A 121 -10.96 -4.61 1.33
CA GLU A 121 -9.57 -4.23 1.15
C GLU A 121 -8.93 -3.88 2.50
N TRP A 122 -7.60 -3.93 2.53
CA TRP A 122 -6.80 -3.38 3.62
C TRP A 122 -6.22 -2.04 3.21
N ALA A 123 -6.09 -1.12 4.16
CA ALA A 123 -5.31 0.10 4.01
C ALA A 123 -4.11 0.06 4.95
N LEU A 124 -3.02 0.75 4.59
CA LEU A 124 -1.92 1.01 5.50
C LEU A 124 -2.44 1.67 6.79
N GLN A 125 -1.92 1.21 7.92
CA GLN A 125 -2.26 1.76 9.22
C GLN A 125 -1.82 3.23 9.32
N THR A 126 -2.53 3.99 10.15
CA THR A 126 -2.15 5.35 10.50
C THR A 126 -1.94 5.52 11.99
N ASP A 127 -1.20 6.56 12.35
CA ASP A 127 -1.03 7.01 13.71
C ASP A 127 -2.26 7.81 14.21
N SER A 128 -2.12 8.44 15.38
CA SER A 128 -3.16 9.28 15.99
C SER A 128 -3.45 10.58 15.26
N CYS A 129 -2.53 11.04 14.41
CA CYS A 129 -2.71 12.22 13.55
C CYS A 129 -3.44 11.85 12.25
N GLY A 130 -3.50 10.56 11.91
CA GLY A 130 -4.03 10.06 10.66
C GLY A 130 -2.95 9.85 9.59
N ASP A 131 -1.69 10.11 9.90
CA ASP A 131 -0.57 9.91 8.99
C ASP A 131 -0.16 8.44 8.95
N CYS A 132 0.41 7.98 7.83
CA CYS A 132 0.90 6.61 7.69
C CYS A 132 1.85 6.23 8.85
N VAL A 133 1.67 5.07 9.49
CA VAL A 133 2.52 4.62 10.62
C VAL A 133 4.01 4.50 10.30
N PHE A 134 4.35 4.38 9.02
CA PHE A 134 5.73 4.29 8.56
C PHE A 134 6.38 5.66 8.31
N TYR A 135 5.59 6.73 8.32
CA TYR A 135 6.08 8.09 8.25
C TYR A 135 6.72 8.49 9.57
N GLU A 136 7.88 9.12 9.49
CA GLU A 136 8.59 9.68 10.63
C GLU A 136 9.03 11.10 10.30
N GLU A 137 8.51 12.07 11.05
CA GLU A 137 8.95 13.46 10.92
C GLU A 137 10.39 13.59 11.36
N ARG A 138 11.23 14.21 10.51
CA ARG A 138 12.60 14.53 10.93
C ARG A 138 12.55 15.60 11.98
N GLU A 139 13.30 15.41 13.07
CA GLU A 139 13.33 16.40 14.13
C GLU A 139 13.94 17.71 13.60
N ALA A 140 13.41 18.85 14.06
CA ALA A 140 13.98 20.16 13.73
C ALA A 140 15.46 20.30 14.16
N SER A 141 15.93 19.44 15.07
CA SER A 141 17.31 19.33 15.52
C SER A 141 18.26 18.74 14.45
N GLU A 142 17.72 17.99 13.48
CA GLU A 142 18.44 17.31 12.39
C GLU A 142 18.44 18.10 11.08
N ALA A 143 17.68 19.21 11.01
CA ALA A 143 17.73 20.14 9.91
C ALA A 143 19.03 20.95 9.94
N SER A 144 19.72 21.08 8.81
CA SER A 144 20.90 21.95 8.75
C SER A 144 20.46 23.41 8.96
N PRO A 145 21.27 24.24 9.65
CA PRO A 145 20.92 25.65 9.84
C PRO A 145 20.73 26.36 8.49
N GLY A 146 19.51 26.80 8.20
CA GLY A 146 19.13 27.47 6.94
C GLY A 146 18.21 26.68 6.01
N ASP A 147 17.86 25.44 6.38
CA ASP A 147 16.90 24.61 5.63
C ASP A 147 15.50 24.70 6.27
N ASP A 148 14.91 25.90 6.31
CA ASP A 148 13.56 26.11 6.87
C ASP A 148 12.47 25.30 6.11
N GLU A 149 12.73 24.92 4.84
CA GLU A 149 11.89 24.02 4.02
C GLU A 149 11.97 22.54 4.43
N ALA A 150 12.97 22.13 5.23
CA ALA A 150 13.10 20.75 5.73
C ALA A 150 12.39 20.53 7.07
N VAL A 151 11.95 21.60 7.75
CA VAL A 151 11.26 21.53 9.04
C VAL A 151 9.84 21.03 8.79
N GLY A 152 9.54 19.79 9.20
CA GLY A 152 8.25 19.12 8.96
C GLY A 152 8.21 18.17 7.77
N ALA A 153 9.34 18.00 7.06
CA ALA A 153 9.51 16.96 6.04
C ALA A 153 10.04 15.67 6.70
N GLY A 154 9.21 14.64 6.72
CA GLY A 154 9.56 13.32 7.26
C GLY A 154 9.95 12.31 6.18
N ALA A 155 10.42 11.14 6.61
CA ALA A 155 10.82 10.05 5.74
C ALA A 155 9.96 8.81 5.98
N CYS A 156 9.76 8.02 4.92
CA CYS A 156 9.18 6.69 5.04
C CYS A 156 10.25 5.70 5.50
N ARG A 157 10.10 5.11 6.69
CA ARG A 157 11.07 4.16 7.26
C ARG A 157 11.19 2.86 6.48
N VAL A 158 10.13 2.49 5.76
CA VAL A 158 10.08 1.28 4.91
C VAL A 158 10.16 1.63 3.43
N HIS A 159 10.80 2.74 3.06
CA HIS A 159 10.80 3.20 1.67
C HIS A 159 11.32 2.14 0.69
N ALA A 160 12.29 1.31 1.07
CA ALA A 160 12.79 0.24 0.21
C ALA A 160 11.79 -0.92 0.03
N ASP A 161 10.93 -1.15 1.03
CA ASP A 161 9.96 -2.25 1.11
C ASP A 161 8.51 -1.77 0.94
N ARG A 162 8.34 -0.54 0.46
CA ARG A 162 7.05 0.12 0.35
C ARG A 162 6.10 -0.68 -0.55
N PRO A 163 4.79 -0.75 -0.24
CA PRO A 163 3.80 -1.41 -1.09
C PRO A 163 3.79 -0.84 -2.52
N LEU A 164 3.28 -1.61 -3.47
CA LEU A 164 3.18 -1.24 -4.87
C LEU A 164 2.42 0.07 -5.09
N ILE A 165 1.37 0.34 -4.30
CA ILE A 165 0.64 1.62 -4.33
C ILE A 165 1.58 2.81 -4.05
N CYS A 166 2.48 2.68 -3.09
CA CYS A 166 3.43 3.71 -2.68
C CYS A 166 4.67 3.75 -3.59
N GLU A 167 5.08 2.60 -4.14
CA GLU A 167 6.19 2.51 -5.09
C GLU A 167 5.89 3.21 -6.40
N THR A 168 4.66 3.06 -6.86
CA THR A 168 4.23 3.55 -8.17
C THR A 168 3.60 4.94 -8.13
N TYR A 169 3.32 5.50 -6.94
CA TYR A 169 2.85 6.87 -6.80
C TYR A 169 3.86 7.87 -7.40
N PRO A 170 3.43 8.85 -8.21
CA PRO A 170 2.05 9.30 -8.42
C PRO A 170 1.39 8.72 -9.67
N PHE A 171 1.83 7.58 -10.17
CA PHE A 171 1.30 7.00 -11.40
C PHE A 171 0.33 5.86 -11.17
N SER A 172 -0.62 5.69 -12.10
CA SER A 172 -1.42 4.48 -12.21
C SER A 172 -1.73 4.16 -13.67
N VAL A 173 -2.08 2.89 -13.95
CA VAL A 173 -2.46 2.43 -15.29
C VAL A 173 -3.97 2.22 -15.36
N GLY A 174 -4.61 2.78 -16.38
CA GLY A 174 -6.01 2.49 -16.72
C GLY A 174 -6.11 1.55 -17.92
N LEU A 175 -6.87 0.45 -17.79
CA LEU A 175 -7.06 -0.57 -18.84
C LEU A 175 -8.49 -0.62 -19.42
N GLY A 176 -9.26 0.46 -19.24
CA GLY A 176 -10.60 0.60 -19.82
C GLY A 176 -11.71 -0.11 -19.04
N GLY A 177 -11.43 -0.65 -17.85
CA GLY A 177 -12.43 -1.18 -16.92
C GLY A 177 -12.08 -0.89 -15.45
N THR A 178 -13.17 -0.76 -14.67
CA THR A 178 -13.33 -0.69 -13.20
C THR A 178 -12.41 0.13 -12.29
N SER A 179 -11.14 0.38 -12.62
CA SER A 179 -10.23 1.18 -11.78
C SER A 179 -10.49 2.68 -11.99
N GLN A 180 -11.41 3.22 -11.19
CA GLN A 180 -11.51 4.66 -10.98
C GLN A 180 -10.21 5.16 -10.36
N PRO A 181 -9.69 6.32 -10.78
CA PRO A 181 -8.49 6.88 -10.17
C PRO A 181 -8.75 7.15 -8.69
N MET A 182 -7.80 6.74 -7.83
CA MET A 182 -7.69 7.31 -6.50
C MET A 182 -6.93 8.63 -6.63
N GLY A 183 -7.61 9.74 -6.34
CA GLY A 183 -7.04 11.09 -6.45
C GLY A 183 -7.35 11.82 -7.77
N GLU A 184 -7.03 13.11 -7.79
CA GLU A 184 -7.16 13.96 -8.97
C GLU A 184 -6.08 13.61 -10.00
N VAL A 185 -6.53 13.26 -11.21
CA VAL A 185 -5.64 13.01 -12.35
C VAL A 185 -5.24 14.34 -12.98
N VAL A 186 -3.96 14.69 -12.91
CA VAL A 186 -3.42 15.96 -13.43
C VAL A 186 -2.80 15.84 -14.82
N ASP A 187 -2.33 14.64 -15.20
CA ASP A 187 -1.79 14.37 -16.54
C ASP A 187 -2.08 12.93 -16.98
N THR A 188 -2.03 12.68 -18.29
CA THR A 188 -2.43 11.41 -18.88
C THR A 188 -1.73 11.18 -20.23
N VAL A 189 -1.09 10.02 -20.38
CA VAL A 189 -0.47 9.57 -21.63
C VAL A 189 -1.09 8.26 -22.09
N ALA A 190 -1.65 8.26 -23.30
CA ALA A 190 -2.24 7.07 -23.92
C ALA A 190 -1.16 6.07 -24.36
N LEU A 191 -1.38 4.79 -24.07
CA LEU A 191 -0.55 3.67 -24.51
C LEU A 191 -1.11 3.06 -25.79
N GLY A 192 -0.26 2.45 -26.62
CA GLY A 192 -0.68 1.77 -27.83
C GLY A 192 -0.92 2.70 -29.02
N GLY A 193 0.15 3.16 -29.65
CA GLY A 193 0.09 3.81 -30.96
C GLY A 193 -0.28 2.82 -32.07
N LYS A 194 -1.52 2.87 -32.58
CA LYS A 194 -2.01 2.22 -33.81
C LYS A 194 -1.61 0.74 -34.00
N ARG A 195 -2.24 -0.18 -33.28
CA ARG A 195 -2.38 -1.56 -33.79
C ARG A 195 -3.61 -1.58 -34.70
N GLU A 196 -3.40 -1.66 -36.01
CA GLU A 196 -4.48 -1.92 -36.99
C GLU A 196 -5.00 -3.35 -36.77
N HIS A 197 -5.92 -3.52 -35.82
CA HIS A 197 -6.76 -4.69 -35.75
C HIS A 197 -8.23 -4.29 -35.80
N ASP A 198 -8.95 -5.05 -36.60
CA ASP A 198 -10.30 -4.83 -37.11
C ASP A 198 -11.33 -4.60 -36.00
N GLY A 199 -12.00 -3.45 -36.06
CA GLY A 199 -13.36 -3.26 -35.53
C GLY A 199 -13.54 -3.23 -34.02
N THR A 200 -13.82 -2.01 -33.53
CA THR A 200 -14.46 -1.65 -32.24
C THR A 200 -13.67 -1.88 -30.96
N ASP A 201 -13.47 -0.76 -30.26
CA ASP A 201 -13.14 -0.53 -28.85
C ASP A 201 -11.70 -0.09 -28.59
N ASP A 202 -11.58 1.05 -27.91
CA ASP A 202 -10.38 1.77 -27.50
C ASP A 202 -9.46 0.85 -26.65
N ALA A 203 -8.61 0.08 -27.32
CA ALA A 203 -7.82 -1.00 -26.74
C ALA A 203 -6.47 -0.54 -26.15
N GLY A 204 -6.21 0.77 -26.14
CA GLY A 204 -5.02 1.36 -25.53
C GLY A 204 -5.21 1.52 -24.02
N GLY A 205 -4.21 1.06 -23.25
CA GLY A 205 -4.12 1.46 -21.85
C GLY A 205 -3.78 2.94 -21.72
N VAL A 206 -3.75 3.46 -20.49
CA VAL A 206 -3.39 4.85 -20.25
C VAL A 206 -2.56 4.96 -18.97
N VAL A 207 -1.47 5.71 -19.00
CA VAL A 207 -0.75 6.12 -17.79
C VAL A 207 -1.35 7.42 -17.30
N ARG A 208 -1.74 7.46 -16.04
CA ARG A 208 -2.27 8.63 -15.34
C ARG A 208 -1.27 9.10 -14.31
N ALA A 209 -1.12 10.40 -14.17
CA ALA A 209 -0.38 11.01 -13.07
C ALA A 209 -1.35 11.73 -12.12
N HIS A 210 -1.13 11.56 -10.83
CA HIS A 210 -1.88 12.18 -9.74
C HIS A 210 -1.08 13.34 -9.14
N GLU A 211 -1.76 14.25 -8.44
CA GLU A 211 -1.10 15.40 -7.82
C GLU A 211 0.12 15.00 -6.99
N CYS A 212 1.30 15.52 -7.35
CA CYS A 212 2.55 15.34 -6.63
C CYS A 212 3.55 16.44 -7.01
N GLU A 213 4.29 16.96 -6.01
CA GLU A 213 5.33 17.98 -6.20
C GLU A 213 6.51 17.49 -7.08
N GLY A 214 6.71 16.17 -7.15
CA GLY A 214 7.78 15.57 -7.93
C GLY A 214 7.55 15.58 -9.45
N LEU A 215 6.34 15.90 -9.92
CA LEU A 215 5.98 15.86 -11.34
C LEU A 215 6.68 16.95 -12.18
N GLY A 216 6.90 16.65 -13.46
CA GLY A 216 7.54 17.55 -14.42
C GLY A 216 9.06 17.69 -14.27
N ARG A 217 9.68 16.93 -13.35
CA ARG A 217 11.13 16.82 -13.20
C ARG A 217 11.69 15.80 -14.19
N ASP A 218 12.96 15.94 -14.54
CA ASP A 218 13.64 14.96 -15.39
C ASP A 218 13.80 13.63 -14.66
N ILE A 219 13.36 12.53 -15.27
CA ILE A 219 13.62 11.17 -14.83
C ILE A 219 14.60 10.53 -15.80
N ASP A 220 15.59 9.77 -15.28
CA ASP A 220 16.46 9.02 -16.15
C ASP A 220 15.78 7.74 -16.68
N ARG A 221 16.29 7.22 -17.80
CA ARG A 221 15.68 6.08 -18.46
C ARG A 221 15.62 4.82 -17.58
N ALA A 222 16.64 4.60 -16.75
CA ALA A 222 16.70 3.40 -15.93
C ALA A 222 15.67 3.48 -14.79
N ASP A 223 15.52 4.65 -14.18
CA ASP A 223 14.52 4.93 -13.16
C ASP A 223 13.10 4.89 -13.75
N ALA A 224 12.90 5.41 -14.96
CA ALA A 224 11.63 5.31 -15.67
C ALA A 224 11.27 3.85 -16.00
N GLU A 225 12.23 3.03 -16.43
CA GLU A 225 12.03 1.59 -16.69
C GLU A 225 11.75 0.81 -15.40
N SER A 226 12.38 1.18 -14.28
CA SER A 226 12.09 0.61 -12.96
C SER A 226 10.66 0.94 -12.52
N LEU A 227 10.27 2.21 -12.60
CA LEU A 227 8.92 2.66 -12.24
C LEU A 227 7.85 2.07 -13.17
N ALA A 228 8.14 1.96 -14.46
CA ALA A 228 7.28 1.30 -15.44
C ALA A 228 7.09 -0.20 -15.14
N SER A 229 8.15 -0.88 -14.71
CA SER A 229 8.08 -2.29 -14.29
C SER A 229 7.19 -2.45 -13.06
N ALA A 230 7.37 -1.59 -12.05
CA ALA A 230 6.53 -1.57 -10.85
C ALA A 230 5.07 -1.22 -11.17
N LEU A 231 4.81 -0.30 -12.10
CA LEU A 231 3.46 0.04 -12.57
C LEU A 231 2.76 -1.14 -13.23
N LYS A 232 3.48 -1.88 -14.07
CA LYS A 232 2.95 -3.11 -14.66
C LYS A 232 2.69 -4.17 -13.59
N GLU A 233 3.62 -4.38 -12.67
CA GLU A 233 3.46 -5.32 -11.56
C GLU A 233 2.23 -4.99 -10.72
N ARG A 234 2.07 -3.72 -10.34
CA ARG A 234 0.90 -3.22 -9.63
C ARG A 234 -0.40 -3.49 -10.40
N ALA A 235 -0.46 -3.14 -11.68
CA ALA A 235 -1.67 -3.34 -12.48
C ALA A 235 -2.07 -4.82 -12.57
N VAL A 236 -1.09 -5.72 -12.72
CA VAL A 236 -1.33 -7.17 -12.69
C VAL A 236 -1.81 -7.60 -11.32
N ARG A 237 -1.13 -7.16 -10.25
CA ARG A 237 -1.45 -7.55 -8.88
C ARG A 237 -2.84 -7.11 -8.46
N GLU A 238 -3.22 -5.84 -8.70
CA GLU A 238 -4.55 -5.32 -8.39
C GLU A 238 -5.66 -6.19 -9.02
N LEU A 239 -5.46 -6.67 -10.25
CA LEU A 239 -6.42 -7.53 -10.93
C LEU A 239 -6.41 -8.98 -10.40
N GLU A 240 -5.26 -9.53 -10.06
CA GLU A 240 -5.15 -10.84 -9.42
C GLU A 240 -5.84 -10.86 -8.06
N GLU A 241 -5.65 -9.80 -7.26
CA GLU A 241 -6.27 -9.63 -5.95
C GLU A 241 -7.78 -9.45 -6.06
N ALA A 242 -8.24 -8.62 -7.01
CA ALA A 242 -9.68 -8.46 -7.27
C ALA A 242 -10.36 -9.76 -7.73
N ILE A 243 -9.69 -10.55 -8.58
CA ILE A 243 -10.15 -11.89 -8.96
C ILE A 243 -10.17 -12.82 -7.75
N GLY A 244 -9.11 -12.77 -6.92
CA GLY A 244 -9.00 -13.56 -5.69
C GLY A 244 -10.15 -13.27 -4.72
N VAL A 245 -10.45 -11.99 -4.47
CA VAL A 245 -11.58 -11.57 -3.62
C VAL A 245 -12.89 -12.12 -4.18
N ARG A 246 -13.15 -11.93 -5.49
CA ARG A 246 -14.36 -12.45 -6.12
C ARG A 246 -14.50 -13.96 -5.98
N ASP A 247 -13.41 -14.70 -6.13
CA ASP A 247 -13.40 -16.16 -6.15
C ASP A 247 -13.45 -16.76 -4.73
N ALA A 248 -12.89 -16.07 -3.73
CA ALA A 248 -12.87 -16.48 -2.33
C ALA A 248 -14.04 -15.91 -1.50
N TYR A 249 -14.79 -14.96 -2.03
CA TYR A 249 -15.87 -14.30 -1.29
C TYR A 249 -16.95 -15.28 -0.85
N GLU A 250 -17.17 -15.31 0.47
CA GLU A 250 -18.28 -15.98 1.09
C GLU A 250 -19.04 -14.96 1.97
N PRO A 251 -20.38 -14.86 1.83
CA PRO A 251 -21.15 -13.92 2.64
C PRO A 251 -20.99 -14.20 4.13
N THR A 252 -20.63 -13.17 4.88
CA THR A 252 -20.58 -13.22 6.35
C THR A 252 -21.79 -12.51 6.97
N SER A 253 -21.92 -12.59 8.29
CA SER A 253 -22.93 -11.84 9.04
C SER A 253 -22.30 -11.35 10.33
N PRO A 254 -21.43 -10.31 10.27
CA PRO A 254 -20.77 -9.79 11.46
C PRO A 254 -21.81 -9.36 12.51
N GLY A 255 -21.54 -9.69 13.76
CA GLY A 255 -22.28 -9.18 14.90
C GLY A 255 -22.12 -7.66 15.07
N GLN A 256 -22.89 -7.10 16.01
CA GLN A 256 -22.74 -5.68 16.37
C GLN A 256 -21.31 -5.41 16.88
N GLY A 257 -20.68 -4.36 16.38
CA GLY A 257 -19.27 -4.03 16.69
C GLY A 257 -18.23 -4.92 16.01
N GLU A 258 -18.63 -5.86 15.15
CA GLU A 258 -17.70 -6.73 14.42
C GLU A 258 -17.37 -6.17 13.04
N VAL A 259 -16.09 -6.30 12.66
CA VAL A 259 -15.59 -5.95 11.34
C VAL A 259 -15.05 -7.20 10.66
N VAL A 260 -15.45 -7.41 9.41
CA VAL A 260 -14.88 -8.44 8.54
C VAL A 260 -14.25 -7.77 7.33
N VAL A 261 -13.02 -8.17 7.02
CA VAL A 261 -12.30 -7.79 5.80
C VAL A 261 -12.26 -8.98 4.88
N HIS A 262 -12.80 -8.84 3.67
CA HIS A 262 -12.70 -9.85 2.62
C HIS A 262 -11.54 -9.53 1.70
N ASP A 263 -10.48 -10.33 1.72
CA ASP A 263 -9.38 -10.19 0.76
C ASP A 263 -9.26 -11.43 -0.13
N SER A 264 -8.21 -11.48 -0.96
CA SER A 264 -7.97 -12.59 -1.89
C SER A 264 -7.73 -13.95 -1.20
N GLU A 265 -7.50 -13.97 0.10
CA GLU A 265 -7.31 -15.17 0.90
C GLU A 265 -8.56 -15.57 1.71
N GLY A 266 -9.64 -14.80 1.62
CA GLY A 266 -10.93 -15.01 2.27
C GLY A 266 -11.26 -13.98 3.36
N ALA A 267 -12.29 -14.28 4.15
CA ALA A 267 -12.76 -13.42 5.24
C ALA A 267 -11.80 -13.43 6.44
N LYS A 268 -11.48 -12.23 6.94
CA LYS A 268 -10.56 -12.00 8.07
C LYS A 268 -11.13 -11.03 9.09
N ARG A 269 -10.69 -11.19 10.34
CA ARG A 269 -10.85 -10.22 11.41
C ARG A 269 -9.83 -9.09 11.25
N PRO A 270 -9.99 -7.94 11.95
CA PRO A 270 -9.07 -6.80 11.82
C PRO A 270 -7.60 -7.06 12.20
N ASP A 271 -7.28 -8.16 12.88
CA ASP A 271 -5.89 -8.63 13.12
C ASP A 271 -5.35 -9.51 11.98
N GLY A 272 -6.06 -9.65 10.87
CA GLY A 272 -5.66 -10.52 9.77
C GLY A 272 -5.87 -12.01 10.03
N SER A 273 -6.39 -12.40 11.21
CA SER A 273 -6.78 -13.79 11.45
C SER A 273 -8.02 -14.16 10.63
N ARG A 274 -8.11 -15.42 10.17
CA ARG A 274 -9.27 -15.89 9.40
C ARG A 274 -10.52 -15.94 10.25
N VAL A 275 -11.67 -15.63 9.66
CA VAL A 275 -12.97 -15.92 10.26
C VAL A 275 -13.26 -17.40 10.06
N ASP A 276 -13.36 -18.19 11.14
CA ASP A 276 -13.65 -19.63 11.03
C ASP A 276 -15.10 -19.86 10.56
N GLU A 277 -15.29 -20.74 9.58
CA GLU A 277 -16.61 -21.11 9.02
C GLU A 277 -17.54 -21.85 10.02
N GLU A 278 -17.01 -22.31 11.17
CA GLU A 278 -17.71 -23.22 12.09
C GLU A 278 -18.36 -22.55 13.31
N GLY A 279 -18.29 -21.21 13.43
CA GLY A 279 -18.73 -20.50 14.64
C GLY A 279 -20.22 -20.21 14.77
N ASP A 280 -21.00 -20.19 13.68
CA ASP A 280 -22.34 -19.57 13.72
C ASP A 280 -23.41 -20.27 12.84
N ARG A 281 -23.46 -21.61 12.89
CA ARG A 281 -24.57 -22.42 12.33
C ARG A 281 -25.42 -23.06 13.42
#